data_AF-A0A843KCV6-F1
#
_entry.id   AF-A0A843KCV6-F1
#
_cell.length_a   1.000
_cell.length_b   1.000
_cell.length_c   1.000
_cell.angle_alpha   90.00
_cell.angle_beta   90.00
_cell.angle_gamma   90.00
#
_symmetry.space_group_name_H-M   'P 1'
#
loop_
_entity.id
_entity.type
_entity.pdbx_description
1 polymer ?
#
loop_
_entity_poly.entity_id
_entity_poly.type
_entity_poly.pdbx_seq_one_letter_code
_entity_poly.pdbx_strand_id
1 'polypeptide(L)'
;MFDLTYDLWREIVEDVVVSHQPLFEAMYQAADDIDLTAALIEELKRKEELNLPGDWNFRLLIDFIKDQIDGFIIFLAAEEPQQLLEQAKSAAAEERGFSLEEMQAFELEHGLNMQEEILVAMEETYGIQAEFGDDRLIYYLVLFDSQDIDDSESSELVWQENM
;
A
#
# COMPACT_ATOMS: atom_id res chain seq x y z
N MET A 1 -12.24 -28.12 -19.54
CA MET A 1 -11.74 -26.75 -19.79
C MET A 1 -12.66 -25.88 -18.98
N PHE A 2 -12.14 -25.28 -17.91
CA PHE A 2 -12.93 -24.34 -17.11
C PHE A 2 -12.93 -23.03 -17.87
N ASP A 3 -14.09 -22.40 -18.03
CA ASP A 3 -14.16 -21.05 -18.56
C ASP A 3 -13.81 -20.09 -17.42
N LEU A 4 -13.01 -19.06 -17.72
CA LEU A 4 -12.71 -18.02 -16.75
C LEU A 4 -14.01 -17.27 -16.44
N THR A 5 -14.36 -17.22 -15.15
CA THR A 5 -15.55 -16.53 -14.65
C THR A 5 -15.13 -15.36 -13.78
N TYR A 6 -16.03 -14.42 -13.53
CA TYR A 6 -15.78 -13.33 -12.60
C TYR A 6 -15.45 -13.79 -11.17
N ASP A 7 -15.97 -14.93 -10.72
CA ASP A 7 -15.63 -15.48 -9.41
C ASP A 7 -14.17 -15.97 -9.40
N LEU A 8 -13.79 -16.77 -10.40
CA LEU A 8 -12.41 -17.23 -10.54
C LEU A 8 -11.43 -16.08 -10.77
N TRP A 9 -11.82 -15.07 -11.53
CA TRP A 9 -11.06 -13.84 -11.73
C TRP A 9 -10.72 -13.17 -10.39
N ARG A 10 -11.74 -12.94 -9.54
CA ARG A 10 -11.54 -12.34 -8.22
C ARG A 10 -10.66 -13.19 -7.33
N GLU A 11 -10.86 -14.51 -7.34
CA GLU A 11 -9.98 -15.43 -6.60
C GLU A 11 -8.51 -15.34 -7.07
N ILE A 12 -8.26 -15.16 -8.37
CA ILE A 12 -6.89 -14.96 -8.89
C ILE A 12 -6.31 -13.64 -8.38
N VAL A 13 -7.09 -12.55 -8.42
CA VAL A 13 -6.67 -11.26 -7.86
C VAL A 13 -6.34 -11.41 -6.37
N GLU A 14 -7.21 -12.06 -5.59
CA GLU A 14 -6.99 -12.31 -4.16
C GLU A 14 -5.70 -13.10 -3.91
N ASP A 15 -5.41 -14.15 -4.68
CA ASP A 15 -4.17 -14.92 -4.53
C ASP A 15 -2.92 -14.08 -4.83
N VAL A 16 -2.98 -13.21 -5.83
CA VAL A 16 -1.88 -12.28 -6.11
C VAL A 16 -1.67 -11.35 -4.91
N VAL A 17 -2.74 -10.80 -4.34
CA VAL A 17 -2.64 -9.94 -3.14
C VAL A 17 -2.05 -10.72 -1.97
N VAL A 18 -2.54 -11.93 -1.69
CA VAL A 18 -2.05 -12.79 -0.59
C VAL A 18 -0.57 -13.14 -0.74
N SER A 19 -0.06 -13.26 -1.97
CA SER A 19 1.37 -13.51 -2.19
C SER A 19 2.29 -12.40 -1.66
N HIS A 20 1.78 -11.17 -1.50
CA HIS A 20 2.50 -10.02 -0.94
C HIS A 20 2.36 -9.90 0.58
N GLN A 21 1.52 -10.73 1.22
CA GLN A 21 1.30 -10.72 2.67
C GLN A 21 2.62 -10.72 3.49
N PRO A 22 3.67 -11.51 3.14
CA PRO A 22 4.91 -11.48 3.92
C PRO A 22 5.60 -10.11 3.95
N LEU A 23 5.55 -9.36 2.84
CA LEU A 23 6.07 -7.99 2.78
C LEU A 23 5.23 -7.07 3.67
N PHE A 24 3.91 -7.16 3.56
CA PHE A 24 3.00 -6.30 4.32
C PHE A 24 3.11 -6.56 5.84
N GLU A 25 3.20 -7.81 6.26
CA GLU A 25 3.48 -8.17 7.66
C GLU A 25 4.82 -7.60 8.14
N ALA A 26 5.86 -7.64 7.30
CA ALA A 26 7.15 -7.05 7.62
C ALA A 26 7.08 -5.50 7.71
N MET A 27 6.26 -4.85 6.87
CA MET A 27 6.02 -3.41 6.96
C MET A 27 5.31 -3.06 8.26
N TYR A 28 4.25 -3.78 8.64
CA TYR A 28 3.55 -3.56 9.90
C TYR A 28 4.46 -3.80 11.12
N GLN A 29 5.28 -4.86 11.09
CA GLN A 29 6.24 -5.12 12.16
C GLN A 29 7.28 -3.99 12.28
N ALA A 30 7.77 -3.49 11.14
CA ALA A 30 8.70 -2.36 11.14
C ALA A 30 8.01 -1.07 11.61
N ALA A 31 6.75 -0.85 11.26
CA ALA A 31 5.95 0.28 11.73
C ALA A 31 5.81 0.28 13.25
N ASP A 32 5.50 -0.86 13.85
CA ASP A 32 5.39 -1.02 15.31
C ASP A 32 6.71 -0.73 16.05
N ASP A 33 7.85 -0.98 15.39
CA ASP A 33 9.18 -0.73 15.94
C ASP A 33 9.64 0.74 15.80
N ILE A 34 8.94 1.56 15.01
CA ILE A 34 9.29 2.96 14.75
C ILE A 34 8.64 3.87 15.79
N ASP A 35 9.48 4.50 16.63
CA ASP A 35 9.06 5.58 17.52
C ASP A 35 9.12 6.93 16.79
N LEU A 36 7.97 7.47 16.39
CA LEU A 36 7.82 8.77 15.71
C LEU A 36 8.05 9.95 16.66
N THR A 37 9.28 10.09 17.14
CA THR A 37 9.67 11.20 18.00
C THR A 37 9.70 12.52 17.23
N ALA A 38 9.51 13.65 17.93
CA ALA A 38 9.62 14.98 17.34
C ALA A 38 10.96 15.21 16.61
N ALA A 39 12.07 14.63 17.12
CA ALA A 39 13.36 14.72 16.47
C ALA A 39 13.41 14.00 15.12
N LEU A 40 12.77 12.82 15.02
CA LEU A 40 12.68 12.06 13.78
C LEU A 40 11.79 12.78 12.75
N ILE A 41 10.66 13.33 13.19
CA ILE A 41 9.75 14.10 12.32
C ILE A 41 10.46 15.34 11.75
N GLU A 42 11.17 16.10 12.59
CA GLU A 42 11.93 17.28 12.12
C GLU A 42 13.09 16.88 11.19
N GLU A 43 13.69 15.70 11.39
CA GLU A 43 14.66 15.17 10.44
C GLU A 43 14.02 14.80 9.11
N LEU A 44 12.86 14.13 9.12
CA LEU A 44 12.08 13.81 7.93
C LEU A 44 11.65 15.05 7.17
N LYS A 45 11.11 16.07 7.84
CA LYS A 45 10.74 17.35 7.20
C LYS A 45 11.91 18.02 6.47
N ARG A 46 13.14 17.75 6.92
CA ARG A 46 14.36 18.36 6.36
C ARG A 46 15.01 17.51 5.27
N LYS A 47 14.79 16.19 5.26
CA LYS A 47 15.40 15.25 4.31
C LYS A 47 14.40 14.66 3.31
N GLU A 48 13.11 14.77 3.58
CA GLU A 48 11.96 14.21 2.85
C GLU A 48 11.90 12.66 2.86
N GLU A 49 13.05 12.00 2.91
CA GLU A 49 13.17 10.55 3.02
C GLU A 49 14.27 10.11 3.99
N LEU A 50 14.06 8.95 4.61
CA LEU A 50 15.05 8.27 5.46
C LEU A 50 15.03 6.76 5.22
N ASN A 51 16.18 6.19 4.90
CA ASN A 51 16.33 4.73 4.84
C ASN A 51 16.36 4.13 6.25
N LEU A 52 15.58 3.07 6.45
CA LEU A 52 15.59 2.30 7.69
C LEU A 52 16.60 1.15 7.60
N PRO A 53 17.27 0.80 8.71
CA PRO A 53 18.13 -0.36 8.75
C PRO A 53 17.30 -1.66 8.68
N GLY A 54 17.70 -2.61 7.84
CA GLY A 54 17.05 -3.92 7.74
C GLY A 54 17.23 -4.58 6.37
N ASP A 55 16.71 -5.80 6.23
CA ASP A 55 16.86 -6.61 5.01
C ASP A 55 15.87 -6.21 3.90
N TRP A 56 14.77 -5.56 4.25
CA TRP A 56 13.68 -5.22 3.32
C TRP A 56 13.81 -3.84 2.66
N ASN A 57 14.90 -3.11 2.90
CA ASN A 57 15.16 -1.76 2.35
C ASN A 57 13.99 -0.78 2.55
N PHE A 58 13.36 -0.81 3.72
CA PHE A 58 12.27 0.12 4.04
C PHE A 58 12.76 1.56 4.14
N ARG A 59 11.86 2.49 3.84
CA ARG A 59 12.11 3.92 3.92
C ARG A 59 10.95 4.64 4.59
N LEU A 60 11.26 5.66 5.37
CA LEU A 60 10.29 6.64 5.82
C LEU A 60 10.24 7.78 4.81
N LEU A 61 9.02 8.19 4.46
CA LEU A 61 8.75 9.31 3.57
C LEU A 61 7.81 10.28 4.26
N ILE A 62 7.95 11.56 3.97
CA ILE A 62 6.99 12.59 4.39
C ILE A 62 6.45 13.31 3.16
N ASP A 63 5.13 13.38 3.05
CA ASP A 63 4.45 14.20 2.04
C ASP A 63 3.78 15.40 2.70
N PHE A 64 3.93 16.58 2.09
CA PHE A 64 3.41 17.84 2.61
C PHE A 64 2.10 18.22 1.95
N ILE A 65 1.10 18.50 2.77
CA ILE A 65 -0.26 18.82 2.32
C ILE A 65 -0.29 20.31 1.96
N LYS A 66 -0.23 20.61 0.66
CA LYS A 66 -0.04 21.98 0.11
C LYS A 66 -1.06 23.02 0.57
N ASP A 67 -2.26 22.58 0.94
CA ASP A 67 -3.37 23.48 1.29
C ASP A 67 -3.55 23.69 2.80
N GLN A 68 -2.68 23.10 3.64
CA GLN A 68 -2.75 23.21 5.10
C GLN A 68 -1.43 23.69 5.71
N ILE A 69 -1.54 24.56 6.71
CA ILE A 69 -0.38 25.06 7.45
C ILE A 69 0.16 23.88 8.27
N ASP A 70 1.40 23.48 8.00
CA ASP A 70 2.11 22.39 8.67
C ASP A 70 1.48 20.98 8.54
N GLY A 71 0.58 20.77 7.58
CA GLY A 71 -0.01 19.45 7.31
C GLY A 71 0.96 18.50 6.58
N PHE A 72 1.11 17.27 7.07
CA PHE A 72 1.94 16.24 6.47
C PHE A 72 1.47 14.82 6.79
N ILE A 73 1.81 13.88 5.92
CA ILE A 73 1.61 12.44 6.12
C ILE A 73 2.97 11.75 6.10
N ILE A 74 3.21 10.86 7.06
CA ILE A 74 4.41 10.02 7.12
C ILE A 74 4.03 8.62 6.68
N PHE A 75 4.80 8.09 5.73
CA PHE A 75 4.63 6.75 5.19
C PHE A 75 5.86 5.89 5.48
N LEU A 76 5.62 4.61 5.74
CA LEU A 76 6.60 3.57 5.56
C LEU A 76 6.48 3.01 4.15
N ALA A 77 7.53 3.14 3.36
CA ALA A 77 7.59 2.70 1.99
C ALA A 77 8.49 1.47 1.82
N ALA A 78 8.05 0.57 0.94
CA ALA A 78 8.83 -0.53 0.42
C ALA A 78 8.82 -0.50 -1.11
N GLU A 79 9.88 -0.98 -1.74
CA GLU A 79 9.95 -1.09 -3.21
C GLU A 79 10.24 -2.51 -3.63
N GLU A 80 9.55 -2.95 -4.66
CA GLU A 80 9.84 -4.19 -5.37
C GLU A 80 9.92 -3.96 -6.88
N PRO A 81 10.70 -4.77 -7.61
CA PRO A 81 10.65 -4.75 -9.07
C PRO A 81 9.23 -5.12 -9.55
N GLN A 82 8.69 -4.41 -10.55
CA GLN A 82 7.37 -4.72 -11.12
C GLN A 82 7.29 -6.16 -11.65
N GLN A 83 8.43 -6.73 -12.04
CA GLN A 83 8.52 -8.12 -12.47
C GLN A 83 8.02 -9.12 -11.41
N LEU A 84 8.12 -8.81 -10.11
CA LEU A 84 7.60 -9.69 -9.06
C LEU A 84 6.08 -9.76 -9.11
N LEU A 85 5.39 -8.63 -9.34
CA LEU A 85 3.94 -8.63 -9.54
C LEU A 85 3.54 -9.41 -10.79
N GLU A 86 4.25 -9.24 -11.91
CA GLU A 86 4.00 -10.01 -13.13
C GLU A 86 4.15 -11.52 -12.91
N GLN A 87 5.17 -11.92 -12.14
CA GLN A 87 5.37 -13.32 -11.75
C GLN A 87 4.24 -13.84 -10.86
N ALA A 88 3.79 -13.04 -9.89
CA ALA A 88 2.67 -13.38 -9.02
C ALA A 88 1.37 -13.56 -9.81
N LYS A 89 1.06 -12.66 -10.74
CA LYS A 89 -0.10 -12.79 -11.66
C LYS A 89 -0.04 -14.07 -12.48
N SER A 90 1.13 -14.38 -13.07
CA SER A 90 1.32 -15.61 -13.84
C SER A 90 1.11 -16.85 -12.98
N ALA A 91 1.72 -16.88 -11.79
CA ALA A 91 1.61 -18.01 -10.88
C ALA A 91 0.15 -18.25 -10.43
N ALA A 92 -0.56 -17.20 -10.01
CA ALA A 92 -1.95 -17.30 -9.55
C ALA A 92 -2.91 -17.76 -10.67
N ALA A 93 -2.70 -17.31 -11.91
CA ALA A 93 -3.46 -17.77 -13.07
C ALA A 93 -3.15 -19.24 -13.39
N GLU A 94 -1.87 -19.62 -13.42
CA GLU A 94 -1.41 -20.98 -13.71
C GLU A 94 -1.90 -22.00 -12.68
N GLU A 95 -1.92 -21.65 -11.39
CA GLU A 95 -2.46 -22.49 -10.32
C GLU A 95 -3.94 -22.83 -10.51
N ARG A 96 -4.70 -21.96 -11.18
CA ARG A 96 -6.10 -22.20 -11.56
C ARG A 96 -6.26 -22.74 -12.99
N GLY A 97 -5.16 -23.00 -13.68
CA GLY A 97 -5.16 -23.63 -15.00
C GLY A 97 -5.43 -22.66 -16.14
N PHE A 98 -5.18 -21.36 -15.95
CA PHE A 98 -5.31 -20.32 -16.97
C PHE A 98 -3.93 -19.79 -17.37
N SER A 99 -3.79 -19.48 -18.65
CA SER A 99 -2.64 -18.75 -19.18
C SER A 99 -2.83 -17.24 -19.07
N LEU A 100 -1.73 -16.49 -19.07
CA LEU A 100 -1.78 -15.02 -19.12
C LEU A 100 -2.54 -14.49 -20.34
N GLU A 101 -2.48 -15.18 -21.48
CA GLU A 101 -3.24 -14.79 -22.69
C GLU A 101 -4.75 -14.91 -22.46
N GLU A 102 -5.20 -15.95 -21.74
CA GLU A 102 -6.61 -16.10 -21.36
C GLU A 102 -7.06 -15.01 -20.37
N MET A 103 -6.19 -14.66 -19.42
CA MET A 103 -6.47 -13.56 -18.49
C MET A 103 -6.62 -12.22 -19.23
N GLN A 104 -5.69 -11.90 -20.14
CA GLN A 104 -5.73 -10.68 -20.96
C GLN A 104 -6.93 -10.62 -21.90
N ALA A 105 -7.32 -11.75 -22.48
CA ALA A 105 -8.52 -11.82 -23.31
C ALA A 105 -9.78 -11.52 -22.50
N PHE A 106 -9.87 -12.06 -21.29
CA PHE A 106 -10.97 -11.81 -20.37
C PHE A 106 -11.02 -10.35 -19.90
N GLU A 107 -9.87 -9.75 -19.58
CA GLU A 107 -9.78 -8.30 -19.29
C GLU A 107 -10.40 -7.46 -20.40
N LEU A 108 -9.98 -7.72 -21.64
CA LEU A 108 -10.42 -6.95 -22.80
C LEU A 108 -11.91 -7.16 -23.10
N GLU A 109 -12.41 -8.39 -22.99
CA GLU A 109 -13.81 -8.73 -23.23
C GLU A 109 -14.73 -8.05 -22.21
N HIS A 110 -14.29 -7.94 -20.96
CA HIS A 110 -15.10 -7.49 -19.84
C HIS A 110 -14.82 -6.05 -19.38
N GLY A 111 -13.81 -5.39 -19.97
CA GLY A 111 -13.39 -4.04 -19.57
C GLY A 111 -12.78 -4.00 -18.17
N LEU A 112 -12.07 -5.07 -17.78
CA LEU A 112 -11.40 -5.20 -16.48
C LEU A 112 -9.93 -4.80 -16.56
N ASN A 113 -9.34 -4.62 -15.39
CA ASN A 113 -7.94 -4.26 -15.25
C ASN A 113 -7.38 -4.94 -14.00
N MET A 114 -6.74 -6.10 -14.17
CA MET A 114 -6.19 -6.88 -13.06
C MET A 114 -5.22 -6.05 -12.23
N GLN A 115 -4.41 -5.23 -12.88
CA GLN A 115 -3.42 -4.43 -12.18
C GLN A 115 -4.09 -3.46 -11.22
N GLU A 116 -5.10 -2.72 -11.67
CA GLU A 116 -5.86 -1.80 -10.83
C GLU A 116 -6.64 -2.53 -9.74
N GLU A 117 -7.28 -3.65 -10.07
CA GLU A 117 -8.01 -4.47 -9.09
C GLU A 117 -7.10 -5.02 -8.00
N ILE A 118 -5.86 -5.42 -8.34
CA ILE A 118 -4.87 -5.85 -7.34
C ILE A 118 -4.50 -4.68 -6.40
N LEU A 119 -4.22 -3.49 -6.94
CA LEU A 119 -3.87 -2.33 -6.10
C LEU A 119 -5.01 -1.97 -5.16
N VAL A 120 -6.25 -1.93 -5.66
CA VAL A 120 -7.44 -1.67 -4.85
C VAL A 120 -7.59 -2.74 -3.77
N ALA A 121 -7.43 -4.02 -4.12
CA ALA A 121 -7.55 -5.11 -3.15
C ALA A 121 -6.44 -5.10 -2.09
N MET A 122 -5.21 -4.67 -2.43
CA MET A 122 -4.13 -4.45 -1.45
C MET A 122 -4.51 -3.37 -0.44
N GLU A 123 -5.05 -2.24 -0.91
CA GLU A 123 -5.50 -1.15 -0.04
C GLU A 123 -6.69 -1.58 0.82
N GLU A 124 -7.71 -2.22 0.24
CA GLU A 124 -8.91 -2.64 0.97
C GLU A 124 -8.65 -3.75 1.99
N THR A 125 -7.73 -4.68 1.70
CA THR A 125 -7.47 -5.84 2.56
C THR A 125 -6.42 -5.55 3.62
N TYR A 126 -5.36 -4.83 3.24
CA TYR A 126 -4.19 -4.64 4.08
C TYR A 126 -3.92 -3.18 4.42
N GLY A 127 -4.71 -2.21 3.94
CA GLY A 127 -4.42 -0.78 4.16
C GLY A 127 -3.11 -0.32 3.53
N ILE A 128 -2.57 -1.08 2.57
CA ILE A 128 -1.33 -0.77 1.87
C ILE A 128 -1.67 -0.13 0.52
N GLN A 129 -1.31 1.13 0.38
CA GLN A 129 -1.39 1.81 -0.92
C GLN A 129 -0.21 1.37 -1.77
N ALA A 130 -0.40 1.31 -3.08
CA ALA A 130 0.66 0.92 -3.98
C ALA A 130 0.59 1.70 -5.29
N GLU A 131 1.75 2.05 -5.83
CA GLU A 131 1.87 2.80 -7.07
C GLU A 131 2.97 2.27 -7.98
N PHE A 132 2.77 2.42 -9.29
CA PHE A 132 3.76 2.07 -10.29
C PHE A 132 4.68 3.24 -10.58
N GLY A 133 5.98 3.04 -10.32
CA GLY A 133 7.06 3.86 -10.88
C GLY A 133 7.46 3.41 -12.29
N ASP A 134 8.63 3.84 -12.75
CA ASP A 134 9.14 3.49 -14.08
C ASP A 134 9.45 1.98 -14.23
N ASP A 135 10.10 1.37 -13.23
CA ASP A 135 10.49 -0.04 -13.22
C ASP A 135 10.15 -0.74 -11.89
N ARG A 136 9.48 -0.02 -10.97
CA ARG A 136 9.25 -0.43 -9.58
C ARG A 136 7.78 -0.33 -9.20
N LEU A 137 7.39 -1.16 -8.25
CA LEU A 137 6.14 -1.05 -7.51
C LEU A 137 6.51 -0.57 -6.11
N ILE A 138 5.93 0.55 -5.71
CA ILE A 138 6.18 1.17 -4.41
C ILE A 138 4.94 0.96 -3.56
N TYR A 139 5.13 0.38 -2.38
CA TYR A 139 4.08 0.16 -1.39
C TYR A 139 4.22 1.19 -0.28
N TYR A 140 3.09 1.70 0.21
CA TYR A 140 3.01 2.71 1.24
C TYR A 140 2.07 2.24 2.35
N LEU A 141 2.61 2.19 3.56
CA LEU A 141 1.85 2.07 4.79
C LEU A 141 1.83 3.43 5.48
N VAL A 142 0.64 3.99 5.72
CA VAL A 142 0.49 5.24 6.46
C VAL A 142 0.87 4.98 7.92
N LEU A 143 1.86 5.72 8.43
CA LEU A 143 2.24 5.67 9.84
C LEU A 143 1.61 6.79 10.65
N PHE A 144 1.44 7.95 10.03
CA PHE A 144 0.95 9.14 10.71
C PHE A 144 0.34 10.10 9.69
N ASP A 145 -0.88 10.55 9.97
CA ASP A 145 -1.49 11.68 9.29
C ASP A 145 -1.67 12.81 10.30
N SER A 146 -1.08 13.98 10.04
CA SER A 146 -1.24 15.14 10.91
C SER A 146 -2.70 15.60 11.02
N GLN A 147 -3.53 15.31 10.02
CA GLN A 147 -4.94 15.69 10.01
C GLN A 147 -5.77 14.90 11.03
N ASP A 148 -5.39 13.65 11.32
CA ASP A 148 -6.07 12.83 12.34
C ASP A 148 -5.98 13.47 13.74
N ILE A 149 -4.91 14.23 14.00
CA ILE A 149 -4.78 14.98 15.27
C ILE A 149 -5.72 16.18 15.30
N ASP A 150 -5.78 16.98 14.22
CA ASP A 150 -6.63 18.18 14.17
C ASP A 150 -8.13 17.85 14.23
N ASP A 151 -8.55 16.70 13.68
CA ASP A 151 -9.93 16.22 13.79
C ASP A 151 -10.26 15.67 15.20
N SER A 152 -9.25 15.15 15.93
CA SER A 152 -9.42 14.69 17.31
C SER A 152 -9.51 15.84 18.32
N GLU A 153 -8.72 16.92 18.16
CA GLU A 153 -8.84 18.13 18.98
C GLU A 153 -10.16 18.89 18.72
N SER A 154 -10.70 18.78 17.50
CA SER A 154 -12.04 19.29 17.16
C SER A 154 -13.19 18.51 17.85
N SER A 155 -12.91 17.29 18.32
CA SER A 155 -13.88 16.44 19.04
C SER A 155 -13.74 16.50 20.57
N GLU A 156 -12.58 16.89 21.11
CA GLU A 156 -12.36 17.03 22.56
C GLU A 156 -12.71 18.42 23.13
N LEU A 157 -12.91 19.43 22.29
CA LEU A 157 -13.39 20.76 22.72
C LEU A 157 -14.89 20.84 23.08
N VAL A 158 -15.60 19.70 23.14
CA VAL A 158 -17.01 19.61 23.62
C VAL A 158 -17.11 19.13 25.08
N TRP A 159 -16.02 18.76 25.76
CA TRP A 159 -16.08 18.20 27.12
C TRP A 159 -15.28 18.90 28.23
N GLN A 160 -14.80 20.14 28.05
CA GLN A 160 -14.27 20.93 29.17
C GLN A 160 -14.67 22.42 29.16
N GLU A 161 -15.97 22.70 29.14
CA GLU A 161 -16.53 23.88 29.82
C GLU A 161 -17.80 23.50 30.58
N ASN A 162 -17.63 22.87 31.73
CA ASN A 162 -18.52 22.98 32.88
C ASN A 162 -17.90 22.27 34.09
N MET A 163 -16.98 22.96 34.78
CA MET A 163 -16.93 23.06 36.25
C MET A 163 -16.11 24.26 36.69
#